data_AF-Q5C0C5-F1
#
_entry.id   AF-Q5C0C5-F1
#
_cell.length_a   1.000
_cell.length_b   1.000
_cell.length_c   1.000
_cell.angle_alpha   90.00
_cell.angle_beta   90.00
_cell.angle_gamma   90.00
#
_symmetry.space_group_name_H-M   'P 1'
#
loop_
_entity.id
_entity.type
_entity.pdbx_description
1 polymer ?
#
loop_
_entity_poly.entity_id
_entity_poly.type
_entity_poly.pdbx_seq_one_letter_code
_entity_poly.pdbx_strand_id
1 'polypeptide(L)'
;HSYWPVFTQFLAVALSGVCLAGGVRWIEKANIILVPLLLSIILFMFCWAITRQYAEVGIAFLFTPSWDSLLSPTLWIEAAGQNAFDTGSGMGIMATYSTFMSRDSRIVSYSFLVPILNNLVSLYGSITIFSTVFSTIIQTNPTITRSAIVRIMKTAGTGSTGLTFTWIPVLLSKFGLFGEFNAHHAFYV
;
A
#
# COMPACT_ATOMS: atom_id res chain seq x y z
N HIS A 1 8.38 27.42 -6.86
CA HIS A 1 8.14 26.68 -5.62
C HIS A 1 6.65 26.53 -5.41
N SER A 2 6.15 25.31 -5.48
CA SER A 2 4.73 25.03 -5.26
C SER A 2 4.48 24.81 -3.77
N TYR A 3 3.66 25.65 -3.14
CA TYR A 3 3.32 25.56 -1.71
C TYR A 3 2.24 24.51 -1.42
N TRP A 4 1.71 23.87 -2.46
CA TRP A 4 0.65 22.88 -2.37
C TRP A 4 0.93 21.71 -1.41
N PRO A 5 2.12 21.08 -1.40
CA PRO A 5 2.41 19.96 -0.50
C PRO A 5 2.36 20.36 0.99
N VAL A 6 2.83 21.58 1.30
CA VAL A 6 2.82 22.10 2.68
C VAL A 6 1.38 22.37 3.13
N PHE A 7 0.57 22.95 2.24
CA PHE A 7 -0.84 23.22 2.51
C PHE A 7 -1.64 21.94 2.74
N THR A 8 -1.50 20.92 1.88
CA THR A 8 -2.22 19.65 2.02
C THR A 8 -1.78 18.88 3.26
N GLN A 9 -0.49 18.91 3.60
CA GLN A 9 0.02 18.32 4.83
C GLN A 9 -0.56 19.02 6.06
N PHE A 10 -0.59 20.36 6.08
CA PHE A 10 -1.19 21.12 7.16
C PHE A 10 -2.68 20.79 7.32
N LEU A 11 -3.43 20.74 6.21
CA LEU A 11 -4.83 20.37 6.22
C LEU A 11 -5.05 18.95 6.77
N ALA A 12 -4.24 17.97 6.36
CA ALA A 12 -4.33 16.60 6.83
C ALA A 12 -4.09 16.50 8.35
N VAL A 13 -3.08 17.20 8.86
CA VAL A 13 -2.78 17.25 10.30
C VAL A 13 -3.90 17.96 11.07
N ALA A 14 -4.42 19.07 10.54
CA ALA A 14 -5.52 19.81 11.15
C ALA A 14 -6.80 18.95 11.24
N LEU A 15 -7.19 18.28 10.16
CA LEU A 15 -8.33 17.35 10.14
C LEU A 15 -8.15 16.20 11.13
N SER A 16 -6.93 15.63 11.19
CA SER A 16 -6.60 14.59 12.16
C SER A 16 -6.75 15.11 13.60
N GLY A 17 -6.30 16.34 13.87
CA GLY A 17 -6.45 17.01 15.16
C GLY A 17 -7.92 17.22 15.55
N VAL A 18 -8.78 17.60 14.61
CA VAL A 18 -10.23 17.73 14.84
C VAL A 18 -10.86 16.38 15.20
N CYS A 19 -10.50 15.31 14.48
CA CYS A 19 -10.96 13.96 14.82
C CYS A 19 -10.52 13.52 16.22
N LEU A 20 -9.29 13.87 16.62
CA LEU A 20 -8.77 13.59 17.95
C LEU A 20 -9.50 14.38 19.05
N ALA A 21 -9.87 15.64 18.79
CA ALA A 21 -10.61 16.47 19.73
C ALA A 21 -12.00 15.88 20.08
N GLY A 22 -12.61 15.15 19.13
CA GLY A 22 -13.84 14.39 19.35
C GLY A 22 -13.66 13.05 20.06
N GLY A 23 -12.42 12.65 20.35
CA GLY A 23 -12.08 11.39 20.99
C GLY A 23 -12.41 10.16 20.15
N VAL A 24 -12.42 8.99 20.79
CA VAL A 24 -12.58 7.67 20.13
C VAL A 24 -13.84 7.56 19.28
N ARG A 25 -14.95 8.19 19.70
CA ARG A 25 -16.23 8.15 18.97
C ARG A 25 -16.15 8.81 17.59
N TRP A 26 -15.36 9.87 17.44
CA TRP A 26 -15.20 10.56 16.16
C TRP A 26 -14.22 9.82 15.25
N ILE A 27 -13.15 9.28 15.84
CA ILE A 27 -12.21 8.39 15.15
C ILE A 27 -12.94 7.17 14.58
N GLU A 28 -13.82 6.54 15.38
CA GLU A 28 -14.59 5.38 14.96
C GLU A 28 -15.55 5.72 13.81
N LYS A 29 -16.29 6.83 13.90
CA LYS A 29 -17.16 7.31 12.80
C LYS A 29 -16.38 7.57 11.52
N ALA A 30 -15.21 8.20 11.61
CA ALA A 30 -14.35 8.42 10.47
C ALA A 30 -13.88 7.09 9.87
N ASN A 31 -13.42 6.14 10.69
CA ASN A 31 -12.94 4.84 10.25
C ASN A 31 -14.02 3.96 9.62
N ILE A 32 -15.28 4.04 10.08
CA ILE A 32 -16.42 3.35 9.46
C ILE A 32 -16.60 3.76 7.99
N ILE A 33 -16.18 4.97 7.60
CA ILE A 33 -16.23 5.43 6.21
C ILE A 33 -14.88 5.19 5.52
N LEU A 34 -13.77 5.61 6.15
CA LEU A 34 -12.44 5.60 5.53
C LEU A 34 -11.93 4.18 5.26
N VAL A 35 -12.13 3.23 6.18
CA VAL A 35 -11.61 1.87 6.03
C VAL A 35 -12.32 1.12 4.90
N PRO A 36 -13.67 1.08 4.81
CA PRO A 36 -14.35 0.48 3.67
C PRO A 36 -14.06 1.19 2.35
N LEU A 37 -13.92 2.53 2.36
CA LEU A 37 -13.55 3.29 1.17
C LEU A 37 -12.17 2.88 0.66
N LEU A 38 -11.18 2.80 1.56
CA LEU A 38 -9.82 2.36 1.21
C LEU A 38 -9.83 0.94 0.65
N LEU A 39 -10.53 0.01 1.31
CA LEU A 39 -10.68 -1.36 0.83
C LEU A 39 -11.33 -1.40 -0.56
N SER A 40 -12.36 -0.59 -0.79
CA SER A 40 -13.04 -0.51 -2.09
C SER A 40 -12.11 -0.03 -3.19
N ILE A 41 -11.26 0.97 -2.91
CA ILE A 41 -10.26 1.47 -3.86
C ILE A 41 -9.24 0.37 -4.18
N ILE A 42 -8.72 -0.32 -3.15
CA ILE A 42 -7.75 -1.41 -3.34
C ILE A 42 -8.34 -2.53 -4.19
N LEU A 43 -9.57 -2.97 -3.90
CA LEU A 43 -10.25 -4.02 -4.67
C LEU A 43 -10.52 -3.59 -6.12
N PHE A 44 -10.96 -2.35 -6.33
CA PHE A 44 -11.14 -1.80 -7.66
C PHE A 44 -9.82 -1.78 -8.44
N MET A 45 -8.74 -1.28 -7.85
CA MET A 45 -7.42 -1.24 -8.47
C MET A 45 -6.88 -2.64 -8.76
N PHE A 46 -7.10 -3.59 -7.85
CA PHE A 46 -6.74 -4.99 -8.05
C PHE A 46 -7.43 -5.59 -9.27
N CYS A 47 -8.76 -5.47 -9.34
CA CYS A 47 -9.54 -5.97 -10.47
C CYS A 47 -9.10 -5.33 -11.79
N TRP A 48 -8.83 -4.03 -11.78
CA TRP A 48 -8.30 -3.34 -12.95
C TRP A 48 -6.90 -3.84 -13.34
N ALA A 49 -5.99 -3.99 -12.37
CA ALA A 49 -4.60 -4.36 -12.61
C ALA A 49 -4.45 -5.75 -13.23
N ILE A 50 -5.23 -6.73 -12.77
CA ILE A 50 -5.17 -8.11 -13.29
C ILE A 50 -5.75 -8.26 -14.70
N THR A 51 -6.56 -7.30 -15.17
CA THR A 51 -7.09 -7.31 -16.55
C THR A 51 -6.13 -6.74 -17.58
N ARG A 52 -4.97 -6.19 -17.14
CA ARG A 52 -4.00 -5.59 -18.04
C ARG A 52 -3.16 -6.66 -18.76
N GLN A 53 -2.76 -6.34 -19.99
CA GLN A 53 -1.85 -7.19 -20.78
C GLN A 53 -0.51 -7.35 -20.04
N TYR A 54 0.03 -8.56 -20.03
CA TYR A 54 1.28 -8.92 -19.34
C TYR A 54 1.21 -8.84 -17.80
N ALA A 55 0.03 -8.66 -17.20
CA ALA A 55 -0.14 -8.72 -15.75
C ALA A 55 0.29 -10.08 -15.16
N GLU A 56 0.04 -11.16 -15.91
CA GLU A 56 0.41 -12.53 -15.56
C GLU A 56 1.91 -12.70 -15.34
N VAL A 57 2.75 -11.91 -16.02
CA VAL A 57 4.21 -11.95 -15.85
C VAL A 57 4.61 -11.40 -14.47
N GLY A 58 3.96 -10.32 -14.03
CA GLY A 58 4.17 -9.74 -12.70
C GLY A 58 3.67 -10.65 -11.59
N ILE A 59 2.51 -11.28 -11.78
CA ILE A 59 1.94 -12.27 -10.84
C ILE A 59 2.86 -13.48 -10.72
N ALA A 60 3.27 -14.06 -11.85
CA ALA A 60 4.18 -15.20 -11.86
C ALA A 60 5.49 -14.88 -11.16
N PHE A 61 6.03 -13.68 -11.37
CA PHE A 61 7.23 -13.22 -10.67
C PHE A 61 7.02 -13.15 -9.15
N LEU A 62 5.92 -12.54 -8.69
CA LEU A 62 5.60 -12.39 -7.26
C LEU A 62 5.52 -13.74 -6.54
N PHE A 63 4.93 -14.75 -7.19
CA PHE A 63 4.74 -16.09 -6.62
C PHE A 63 5.86 -17.08 -6.96
N THR A 64 6.96 -16.64 -7.57
CA THR A 64 8.14 -17.49 -7.80
C THR A 64 9.14 -17.29 -6.65
N PRO A 65 9.24 -18.22 -5.69
CA PRO A 65 10.17 -18.09 -4.57
C PRO A 65 11.62 -18.27 -5.03
N SER A 66 12.52 -17.48 -4.43
CA SER A 66 13.96 -17.71 -4.51
C SER A 66 14.40 -18.58 -3.34
N TRP A 67 14.60 -19.87 -3.59
CA TRP A 67 14.95 -20.85 -2.56
C TRP A 67 16.29 -20.53 -1.89
N ASP A 68 17.29 -20.05 -2.65
CA ASP A 68 18.58 -19.63 -2.10
C ASP A 68 18.45 -18.47 -1.09
N SER A 69 17.48 -17.58 -1.31
CA SER A 69 17.25 -16.45 -0.40
C SER A 69 16.74 -16.89 0.96
N LEU A 70 16.01 -18.00 1.04
CA LEU A 70 15.45 -18.54 2.29
C LEU A 70 16.52 -19.06 3.25
N LEU A 71 17.72 -19.37 2.74
CA LEU A 71 18.88 -19.78 3.54
C LEU A 71 19.53 -18.61 4.27
N SER A 72 19.25 -17.36 3.86
CA SER A 72 19.82 -16.17 4.48
C SER A 72 19.09 -15.83 5.79
N PRO A 73 19.78 -15.79 6.94
CA PRO A 73 19.16 -15.36 8.20
C PRO A 73 18.67 -13.91 8.14
N THR A 74 19.33 -13.06 7.36
CA THR A 74 18.95 -11.65 7.17
C THR A 74 17.53 -11.52 6.62
N LEU A 75 17.13 -12.41 5.70
CA LEU A 75 15.76 -12.40 5.14
C LEU A 75 14.70 -12.57 6.24
N TRP A 76 14.95 -13.48 7.19
CA TRP A 76 14.02 -13.75 8.28
C TRP A 76 13.95 -12.59 9.28
N ILE A 77 15.08 -11.94 9.55
CA ILE A 77 15.13 -10.74 10.40
C ILE A 77 14.37 -9.60 9.74
N GLU A 78 14.56 -9.38 8.44
CA GLU A 78 13.85 -8.37 7.66
C GLU A 78 12.34 -8.65 7.61
N ALA A 79 11.94 -9.90 7.37
CA ALA A 79 10.53 -10.29 7.33
C ALA A 79 9.84 -10.14 8.70
N ALA A 80 10.51 -10.55 9.79
CA ALA A 80 10.00 -10.38 11.14
C ALA A 80 9.89 -8.90 11.52
N GLY A 81 10.90 -8.10 11.17
CA GLY A 81 10.88 -6.65 11.36
C GLY A 81 9.72 -6.00 10.59
N GLN A 82 9.57 -6.32 9.32
CA GLN A 82 8.47 -5.82 8.48
C GLN A 82 7.10 -6.16 9.08
N ASN A 83 6.89 -7.41 9.52
CA ASN A 83 5.62 -7.83 10.11
C ASN A 83 5.32 -7.11 11.45
N ALA A 84 6.35 -6.89 12.27
CA ALA A 84 6.21 -6.13 13.52
C ALA A 84 5.84 -4.66 13.28
N PHE A 85 6.48 -4.02 12.29
CA PHE A 85 6.14 -2.64 11.90
C PHE A 85 4.75 -2.53 11.27
N ASP A 86 4.38 -3.46 10.39
CA ASP A 86 3.10 -3.50 9.68
C ASP A 86 1.91 -3.65 10.63
N THR A 87 2.06 -4.47 11.67
CA THR A 87 1.04 -4.67 12.70
C THR A 87 1.08 -3.64 13.84
N GLY A 88 2.09 -2.76 13.85
CA GLY A 88 2.31 -1.80 14.95
C GLY A 88 2.59 -2.49 16.29
N SER A 89 3.17 -3.69 16.27
CA SER A 89 3.45 -4.49 17.45
C SER A 89 4.38 -3.73 18.40
N GLY A 90 3.97 -3.58 19.66
CA GLY A 90 4.75 -2.87 20.68
C GLY A 90 4.59 -1.35 20.73
N MET A 91 3.80 -0.73 19.83
CA MET A 91 3.59 0.73 19.81
C MET A 91 2.52 1.22 20.82
N GLY A 92 1.88 0.33 21.58
CA GLY A 92 0.85 0.68 22.58
C GLY A 92 -0.52 1.09 21.99
N ILE A 93 -0.64 1.15 20.67
CA ILE A 93 -1.88 1.53 19.96
C ILE A 93 -3.02 0.56 20.32
N MET A 94 -2.77 -0.75 20.20
CA MET A 94 -3.77 -1.78 20.50
C MET A 94 -4.13 -1.84 21.99
N ALA A 95 -3.17 -1.58 22.89
CA ALA A 95 -3.43 -1.48 24.32
C ALA A 95 -4.40 -0.31 24.60
N THR A 96 -4.20 0.83 23.94
CA THR A 96 -5.10 1.99 24.05
C THR A 96 -6.50 1.65 23.51
N TYR A 97 -6.63 0.97 22.37
CA TYR A 97 -7.94 0.56 21.86
C TYR A 97 -8.64 -0.43 22.80
N SER A 98 -7.90 -1.31 23.46
CA SER A 98 -8.47 -2.30 24.38
C SER A 98 -9.17 -1.67 25.58
N THR A 99 -8.78 -0.46 26.02
CA THR A 99 -9.43 0.23 27.14
C THR A 99 -10.84 0.74 26.81
N PHE A 100 -11.20 0.79 25.52
CA PHE A 100 -12.52 1.21 25.04
C PHE A 100 -13.41 0.04 24.61
N MET A 101 -12.93 -1.21 24.68
CA MET A 101 -13.71 -2.40 24.31
C MET A 101 -14.53 -2.94 25.49
N SER A 102 -15.72 -3.47 25.20
CA SER A 102 -16.56 -4.16 26.17
C SER A 102 -15.96 -5.51 26.59
N ARG A 103 -16.23 -5.96 27.83
CA ARG A 103 -15.74 -7.26 28.34
C ARG A 103 -16.23 -8.47 27.56
N ASP A 104 -17.41 -8.38 26.92
CA ASP A 104 -17.97 -9.45 26.09
C ASP A 104 -17.42 -9.49 24.66
N SER A 105 -16.50 -8.60 24.31
CA SER A 105 -15.87 -8.62 23.00
C SER A 105 -15.00 -9.87 22.82
N ARG A 106 -15.08 -10.49 21.64
CA ARG A 106 -14.27 -11.67 21.28
C ARG A 106 -12.83 -11.28 20.94
N ILE A 107 -12.11 -10.70 21.90
CA ILE A 107 -10.77 -10.13 21.73
C ILE A 107 -9.80 -11.14 21.12
N VAL A 108 -9.83 -12.39 21.59
CA VAL A 108 -8.97 -13.47 21.07
C VAL A 108 -9.23 -13.69 19.58
N SER A 109 -10.49 -13.78 19.16
CA SER A 109 -10.83 -13.98 17.74
C SER A 109 -10.39 -12.78 16.88
N TYR A 110 -10.61 -11.55 17.35
CA TYR A 110 -10.17 -10.35 16.62
C TYR A 110 -8.64 -10.24 16.52
N SER A 111 -7.93 -10.70 17.55
CA SER A 111 -6.46 -10.70 17.57
C SER A 111 -5.85 -11.60 16.48
N PHE A 112 -6.56 -12.64 16.05
CA PHE A 112 -6.15 -13.44 14.89
C PHE A 112 -6.70 -12.90 13.57
N LEU A 113 -7.96 -12.48 13.55
CA LEU A 113 -8.63 -12.06 12.32
C LEU A 113 -8.02 -10.79 11.73
N VAL A 114 -7.73 -9.79 12.56
CA VAL A 114 -7.24 -8.47 12.10
C VAL A 114 -5.88 -8.60 11.38
N PRO A 115 -4.85 -9.26 11.94
CA PRO A 115 -3.58 -9.46 11.23
C PRO A 115 -3.71 -10.29 9.95
N ILE A 116 -4.59 -11.30 9.92
CA ILE A 116 -4.84 -12.09 8.71
C ILE A 116 -5.43 -11.20 7.60
N LEU A 117 -6.46 -10.40 7.93
CA LEU A 117 -7.06 -9.47 6.98
C LEU A 117 -6.05 -8.43 6.49
N ASN A 118 -5.21 -7.91 7.40
CA ASN A 118 -4.12 -7.00 7.06
C ASN A 118 -3.17 -7.63 6.03
N ASN A 119 -2.70 -8.86 6.27
CA ASN A 119 -1.83 -9.58 5.33
C ASN A 119 -2.52 -9.84 3.97
N LEU A 120 -3.83 -10.12 3.96
CA LEU A 120 -4.59 -10.28 2.71
C LEU A 120 -4.66 -8.97 1.92
N VAL A 121 -4.93 -7.84 2.58
CA VAL A 121 -4.93 -6.52 1.93
C VAL A 121 -3.54 -6.18 1.39
N SER A 122 -2.47 -6.45 2.15
CA SER A 122 -1.08 -6.30 1.70
C SER A 122 -0.74 -7.19 0.50
N LEU A 123 -1.29 -8.41 0.44
CA LEU A 123 -1.14 -9.30 -0.70
C LEU A 123 -1.87 -8.77 -1.95
N TYR A 124 -3.11 -8.29 -1.81
CA TYR A 124 -3.84 -7.64 -2.91
C TYR A 124 -3.10 -6.42 -3.44
N GLY A 125 -2.55 -5.58 -2.54
CA GLY A 125 -1.72 -4.44 -2.91
C GLY A 125 -0.46 -4.87 -3.67
N SER A 126 0.23 -5.92 -3.21
CA SER A 126 1.41 -6.47 -3.87
C SER A 126 1.08 -6.97 -5.28
N ILE A 127 0.02 -7.78 -5.45
CA ILE A 127 -0.42 -8.25 -6.76
C ILE A 127 -0.74 -7.08 -7.69
N THR A 128 -1.44 -6.06 -7.19
CA THR A 128 -1.80 -4.86 -7.95
C THR A 128 -0.56 -4.13 -8.45
N ILE A 129 0.43 -3.89 -7.58
CA ILE A 129 1.67 -3.20 -7.95
C ILE A 129 2.47 -4.02 -8.97
N PHE A 130 2.72 -5.30 -8.70
CA PHE A 130 3.50 -6.15 -9.59
C PHE A 130 2.86 -6.32 -10.96
N SER A 131 1.54 -6.55 -11.01
CA SER A 131 0.79 -6.64 -12.27
C SER A 131 0.90 -5.35 -13.09
N THR A 132 0.68 -4.21 -12.44
CA THR A 132 0.64 -2.91 -13.14
C THR A 132 2.03 -2.47 -13.61
N VAL A 133 3.07 -2.65 -12.78
CA VAL A 133 4.44 -2.27 -13.11
C VAL A 133 4.97 -3.12 -14.27
N PHE A 134 4.83 -4.45 -14.20
CA PHE A 134 5.28 -5.34 -15.28
C PHE A 134 4.51 -5.06 -16.57
N SER A 135 3.19 -4.92 -16.49
CA SER A 135 2.35 -4.58 -17.64
C SER A 135 2.81 -3.30 -18.34
N THR A 136 3.07 -2.24 -17.56
CA THR A 136 3.46 -0.92 -18.10
C THR A 136 4.86 -0.94 -18.71
N ILE A 137 5.81 -1.60 -18.04
CA ILE A 137 7.21 -1.61 -18.49
C ILE A 137 7.37 -2.50 -19.74
N ILE A 138 6.70 -3.65 -19.80
CA ILE A 138 6.76 -4.54 -20.98
C ILE A 138 6.13 -3.86 -22.20
N GLN A 139 5.01 -3.15 -22.01
CA GLN A 139 4.37 -2.40 -23.11
C GLN A 139 5.22 -1.23 -23.62
N THR A 140 5.99 -0.57 -22.74
CA THR A 140 6.85 0.55 -23.13
C THR A 140 8.20 0.11 -23.67
N ASN A 141 8.73 -1.03 -23.23
CA ASN A 141 10.04 -1.55 -23.60
C ASN A 141 9.99 -3.08 -23.81
N PRO A 142 9.61 -3.56 -25.01
CA PRO A 142 9.37 -5.00 -25.25
C PRO A 142 10.60 -5.90 -25.08
N THR A 143 11.81 -5.34 -25.17
CA THR A 143 13.09 -6.07 -25.07
C THR A 143 13.62 -6.20 -23.63
N ILE A 144 12.92 -5.63 -22.64
CA ILE A 144 13.41 -5.61 -21.26
C ILE A 144 13.27 -6.96 -20.57
N THR A 145 14.31 -7.37 -19.84
CA THR A 145 14.31 -8.62 -19.07
C THR A 145 13.57 -8.44 -17.74
N ARG A 146 12.91 -9.50 -17.25
CA ARG A 146 12.22 -9.52 -15.93
C ARG A 146 13.15 -9.07 -14.79
N SER A 147 14.41 -9.48 -14.79
CA SER A 147 15.41 -9.07 -13.80
C SER A 147 15.73 -7.58 -13.84
N ALA A 148 15.66 -6.95 -15.02
CA ALA A 148 15.84 -5.50 -15.17
C ALA A 148 14.63 -4.74 -14.63
N ILE A 149 13.41 -5.23 -14.86
CA ILE A 149 12.18 -4.67 -14.25
C ILE A 149 12.30 -4.67 -12.72
N VAL A 150 12.74 -5.78 -12.14
CA VAL A 150 12.92 -5.90 -10.69
C VAL A 150 14.02 -4.99 -10.17
N ARG A 151 15.11 -4.84 -10.92
CA ARG A 151 16.16 -3.88 -10.57
C ARG A 151 15.57 -2.48 -10.52
N ILE A 152 14.83 -2.06 -11.55
CA ILE A 152 14.17 -0.76 -11.60
C ILE A 152 13.25 -0.56 -10.39
N MET A 153 12.46 -1.56 -10.01
CA MET A 153 11.61 -1.50 -8.81
C MET A 153 12.43 -1.34 -7.51
N LYS A 154 13.56 -2.04 -7.39
CA LYS A 154 14.44 -1.98 -6.21
C LYS A 154 15.28 -0.70 -6.15
N THR A 155 15.68 -0.15 -7.29
CA THR A 155 16.52 1.05 -7.38
C THR A 155 15.72 2.35 -7.47
N ALA A 156 14.39 2.27 -7.57
CA ALA A 156 13.51 3.43 -7.51
C ALA A 156 13.42 3.98 -6.07
N GLY A 157 14.50 4.62 -5.59
CA GLY A 157 14.57 5.40 -4.34
C GLY A 157 14.83 4.60 -3.06
N THR A 158 15.55 5.21 -2.10
CA THR A 158 15.76 4.67 -0.75
C THR A 158 14.42 4.47 -0.04
N GLY A 159 14.17 3.28 0.52
CA GLY A 159 12.96 2.98 1.27
C GLY A 159 11.66 2.97 0.44
N SER A 160 11.71 2.47 -0.81
CA SER A 160 10.55 2.37 -1.70
C SER A 160 9.94 3.71 -2.17
N THR A 161 10.61 4.83 -1.91
CA THR A 161 10.13 6.18 -2.24
C THR A 161 9.88 6.38 -3.74
N GLY A 162 10.72 5.85 -4.62
CA GLY A 162 10.50 5.94 -6.07
C GLY A 162 9.43 4.98 -6.59
N LEU A 163 9.12 3.87 -5.90
CA LEU A 163 7.90 3.10 -6.22
C LEU A 163 6.65 3.95 -6.01
N THR A 164 6.58 4.68 -4.89
CA THR A 164 5.42 5.51 -4.56
C THR A 164 5.39 6.83 -5.33
N PHE A 165 6.51 7.53 -5.49
CA PHE A 165 6.54 8.89 -6.05
C PHE A 165 6.96 8.96 -7.52
N THR A 166 7.50 7.89 -8.09
CA THR A 166 7.84 7.83 -9.52
C THR A 166 6.90 6.89 -10.25
N TRP A 167 6.70 5.67 -9.75
CA TRP A 167 5.90 4.68 -10.46
C TRP A 167 4.40 4.90 -10.29
N ILE A 168 3.87 5.13 -9.09
CA ILE A 168 2.41 5.33 -8.93
C ILE A 168 1.87 6.48 -9.81
N PRO A 169 2.50 7.67 -9.92
CA PRO A 169 2.02 8.71 -10.84
C PRO A 169 2.06 8.28 -12.31
N VAL A 170 3.12 7.59 -12.73
CA VAL A 170 3.24 7.05 -14.09
C VAL A 170 2.16 6.01 -14.35
N LEU A 171 1.85 5.15 -13.38
CA LEU A 171 0.79 4.16 -13.47
C LEU A 171 -0.60 4.82 -13.50
N LEU A 172 -0.83 5.82 -12.65
CA LEU A 172 -2.07 6.58 -12.58
C LEU A 172 -2.34 7.37 -13.86
N SER A 173 -1.31 7.93 -14.50
CA SER A 173 -1.46 8.61 -15.80
C SER A 173 -1.90 7.68 -16.93
N LYS A 174 -1.74 6.37 -16.79
CA LYS A 174 -2.22 5.35 -17.75
C LYS A 174 -3.67 4.91 -17.51
N PHE A 175 -4.34 5.39 -16.46
CA PHE A 175 -5.78 5.23 -16.30
C PHE A 175 -6.50 6.30 -17.13
N GLY A 176 -6.99 5.98 -18.33
CA GLY A 176 -7.63 6.93 -19.28
C GLY A 176 -8.32 8.16 -18.65
N LEU A 177 -9.58 8.04 -18.22
CA LEU A 177 -10.41 9.17 -17.74
C LEU A 177 -10.01 9.78 -16.38
N PHE A 178 -9.26 9.08 -15.53
CA PHE A 178 -8.80 9.58 -14.22
C PHE A 178 -7.34 10.11 -14.23
N GLY A 179 -6.59 9.77 -15.28
CA GLY A 179 -5.20 10.16 -15.48
C GLY A 179 -5.07 11.57 -16.04
N GLU A 180 -5.98 12.03 -16.88
CA GLU A 180 -5.94 13.39 -17.45
C GLU A 180 -6.18 14.49 -16.39
N PHE A 181 -7.01 14.23 -15.38
CA PHE A 181 -7.29 15.20 -14.30
C PHE A 181 -6.15 15.26 -13.26
N ASN A 182 -5.49 14.14 -12.97
CA ASN A 182 -4.40 14.08 -11.97
C ASN A 182 -3.00 14.31 -12.57
N ALA A 183 -2.73 13.93 -13.82
CA ALA A 183 -1.44 14.17 -14.46
C ALA A 183 -1.19 15.67 -14.69
N HIS A 184 -2.23 16.44 -15.01
CA HIS A 184 -2.09 17.89 -15.22
C HIS A 184 -1.72 18.67 -13.93
N HIS A 185 -1.92 18.08 -12.75
CA HIS A 185 -1.53 18.68 -11.46
C HIS A 185 -0.23 18.11 -10.88
N ALA A 186 0.18 16.88 -11.25
CA ALA A 186 1.40 16.27 -10.74
C ALA A 186 2.69 16.78 -11.39
N PHE A 187 2.62 17.35 -12.60
CA PHE A 187 3.79 17.88 -13.32
C PHE A 187 4.10 19.37 -13.05
N TYR A 188 3.28 20.07 -12.26
CA TYR A 188 3.47 21.48 -11.90
C TYR A 188 3.70 21.72 -10.40
N VAL A 189 4.00 20.68 -9.62
CA VAL A 189 4.36 20.77 -8.20
C VAL A 189 5.79 20.32 -7.98
#